data_AF-A0A1W6MQI9-F1
#
_entry.id   AF-A0A1W6MQI9-F1
#
_cell.length_a   1.000
_cell.length_b   1.000
_cell.length_c   1.000
_cell.angle_alpha   90.00
_cell.angle_beta   90.00
_cell.angle_gamma   90.00
#
_symmetry.space_group_name_H-M   'P 1'
#
loop_
_entity.id
_entity.type
_entity.pdbx_description
1 polymer ?
#
loop_
_entity_poly.entity_id
_entity_poly.type
_entity_poly.pdbx_seq_one_letter_code
_entity_poly.pdbx_strand_id
1 'polypeptide(L)'
;MTLVSAPAATIEGAVVAAGAAGGNASSSYDVFIAESPLVPAQLAGLHASLVGGSPFWIATDTLELYSASIDVSAGLPWFPGAFSVPNPVTLDPYGLATVETLKAAWPRLLAKSLPITTDDALSSWSAVEYGFGTPAYGFTGKSQICTNVTGAEVYESGSYHHEYVLGRDYITPIAWTGLKLNRLSNGAVVARTAQAENAVNAFISFLSQAGVTVTDKTTSATLTLNGGKTDLAQSCLKTN
;
A
#
# COMPACT_ATOMS: atom_id res chain seq x y z
N MET A 1 7.11 -13.14 16.96
CA MET A 1 6.23 -12.56 15.93
C MET A 1 7.04 -12.42 14.67
N THR A 2 6.47 -12.81 13.54
CA THR A 2 7.18 -12.98 12.27
C THR A 2 6.26 -12.47 11.16
N LEU A 3 6.83 -11.69 10.24
CA LEU A 3 6.14 -10.89 9.25
C LEU A 3 6.60 -11.28 7.84
N VAL A 4 5.71 -11.24 6.86
CA VAL A 4 6.01 -11.43 5.43
C VAL A 4 5.43 -10.26 4.65
N SER A 5 6.25 -9.65 3.79
CA SER A 5 5.90 -8.57 2.86
C SER A 5 6.61 -8.78 1.52
N ALA A 6 5.89 -8.68 0.39
CA ALA A 6 6.32 -8.99 -0.97
C ALA A 6 5.18 -8.64 -1.96
N PRO A 7 5.40 -8.68 -3.28
CA PRO A 7 4.37 -8.44 -4.28
C PRO A 7 3.20 -9.43 -4.18
N ALA A 8 1.98 -8.89 -4.27
CA ALA A 8 0.67 -9.54 -4.08
C ALA A 8 0.59 -11.04 -4.45
N ALA A 9 0.92 -11.41 -5.70
CA ALA A 9 0.72 -12.76 -6.22
C ALA A 9 1.70 -13.82 -5.65
N THR A 10 2.86 -13.40 -5.14
CA THR A 10 3.88 -14.34 -4.63
C THR A 10 3.65 -14.75 -3.17
N ILE A 11 3.08 -13.87 -2.34
CA ILE A 11 2.85 -14.21 -0.93
C ILE A 11 1.62 -15.06 -0.75
N GLU A 12 0.53 -14.80 -1.47
CA GLU A 12 -0.65 -15.66 -1.37
C GLU A 12 -0.28 -17.11 -1.68
N GLY A 13 0.45 -17.33 -2.77
CA GLY A 13 1.01 -18.64 -3.12
C GLY A 13 1.93 -19.21 -2.04
N ALA A 14 2.79 -18.39 -1.41
CA ALA A 14 3.67 -18.83 -0.33
C ALA A 14 2.90 -19.22 0.94
N VAL A 15 1.86 -18.46 1.33
CA VAL A 15 1.01 -18.73 2.49
C VAL A 15 0.15 -19.97 2.25
N VAL A 16 -0.42 -20.10 1.05
CA VAL A 16 -1.20 -21.28 0.65
C VAL A 16 -0.32 -22.53 0.57
N ALA A 17 0.86 -22.45 -0.05
CA ALA A 17 1.81 -23.56 -0.11
C ALA A 17 2.28 -23.96 1.30
N ALA A 18 2.52 -22.99 2.17
CA ALA A 18 2.87 -23.22 3.57
C ALA A 18 1.73 -23.86 4.39
N GLY A 19 0.47 -23.58 4.05
CA GLY A 19 -0.70 -24.22 4.64
C GLY A 19 -0.97 -25.63 4.09
N ALA A 20 -0.83 -25.82 2.77
CA ALA A 20 -1.11 -27.06 2.07
C ALA A 20 -0.08 -28.17 2.36
N ALA A 21 1.19 -27.81 2.62
CA ALA A 21 2.24 -28.79 2.87
C ALA A 21 2.09 -29.57 4.19
N GLY A 22 1.12 -29.24 5.05
CA GLY A 22 0.93 -29.87 6.38
C GLY A 22 2.09 -29.64 7.36
N GLY A 23 3.21 -29.11 6.89
CA GLY A 23 4.38 -28.71 7.66
C GLY A 23 4.20 -27.34 8.28
N ASN A 24 4.94 -27.11 9.37
CA ASN A 24 4.98 -25.91 10.21
C ASN A 24 5.34 -24.57 9.51
N ALA A 25 5.15 -24.42 8.20
CA ALA A 25 5.52 -23.20 7.49
C ALA A 25 4.51 -22.07 7.73
N SER A 26 3.20 -22.33 7.80
CA SER A 26 2.22 -21.30 8.19
C SER A 26 2.22 -21.00 9.69
N SER A 27 2.71 -21.92 10.54
CA SER A 27 2.93 -21.62 11.97
C SER A 27 4.08 -20.65 12.23
N SER A 28 4.85 -20.34 11.19
CA SER A 28 5.95 -19.38 11.20
C SER A 28 5.50 -17.94 10.95
N TYR A 29 4.22 -17.64 10.68
CA TYR A 29 3.76 -16.26 10.45
C TYR A 29 2.47 -15.97 11.21
N ASP A 30 2.37 -14.76 11.78
CA ASP A 30 1.20 -14.35 12.58
C ASP A 30 0.31 -13.34 11.85
N VAL A 31 0.91 -12.50 11.00
CA VAL A 31 0.26 -11.41 10.27
C VAL A 31 0.80 -11.36 8.84
N PHE A 32 -0.13 -11.25 7.88
CA PHE A 32 0.12 -10.99 6.47
C PHE A 32 -0.23 -9.54 6.17
N ILE A 33 0.57 -8.85 5.37
CA ILE A 33 0.32 -7.48 4.92
C ILE A 33 0.47 -7.45 3.41
N ALA A 34 -0.47 -6.77 2.74
CA ALA A 34 -0.43 -6.54 1.31
C ALA A 34 -0.74 -5.09 0.98
N GLU A 35 -0.16 -4.62 -0.13
CA GLU A 35 -0.35 -3.26 -0.67
C GLU A 35 -1.72 -3.10 -1.36
N SER A 36 -2.47 -4.20 -1.52
CA SER A 36 -3.81 -4.20 -2.09
C SER A 36 -4.81 -4.83 -1.12
N PRO A 37 -6.01 -4.25 -0.94
CA PRO A 37 -7.06 -4.85 -0.12
C PRO A 37 -7.63 -6.15 -0.73
N LEU A 38 -7.42 -6.38 -2.03
CA LEU A 38 -7.97 -7.55 -2.71
C LEU A 38 -7.31 -8.85 -2.25
N VAL A 39 -5.99 -8.87 -2.03
CA VAL A 39 -5.27 -10.11 -1.68
C VAL A 39 -5.68 -10.63 -0.30
N PRO A 40 -5.71 -9.81 0.77
CA PRO A 40 -6.26 -10.24 2.05
C PRO A 40 -7.72 -10.69 1.97
N ALA A 41 -8.55 -10.00 1.18
CA ALA A 41 -9.95 -10.37 1.00
C ALA A 41 -10.10 -11.73 0.28
N GLN A 42 -9.31 -11.96 -0.78
CA GLN A 42 -9.28 -13.24 -1.50
C GLN A 42 -8.78 -14.37 -0.61
N LEU A 43 -7.68 -14.18 0.14
CA LEU A 43 -7.17 -15.18 1.07
C LEU A 43 -8.20 -15.52 2.16
N ALA A 44 -8.90 -14.51 2.71
CA ALA A 44 -9.98 -14.71 3.67
C ALA A 44 -11.19 -15.44 3.08
N GLY A 45 -11.54 -15.17 1.82
CA GLY A 45 -12.70 -15.77 1.15
C GLY A 45 -12.44 -17.20 0.62
N LEU A 46 -11.28 -17.43 0.02
CA LEU A 46 -10.91 -18.69 -0.64
C LEU A 46 -10.21 -19.67 0.30
N HIS A 47 -9.53 -19.17 1.33
CA HIS A 47 -8.70 -19.96 2.25
C HIS A 47 -9.00 -19.64 3.72
N ALA A 48 -10.29 -19.53 4.08
CA ALA A 48 -10.74 -19.14 5.42
C ALA A 48 -10.10 -19.92 6.59
N SER A 49 -9.73 -21.19 6.39
CA SER A 49 -9.04 -22.00 7.41
C SER A 49 -7.63 -21.49 7.77
N LEU A 50 -6.98 -20.75 6.86
CA LEU A 50 -5.67 -20.12 7.07
C LEU A 50 -5.76 -18.79 7.83
N VAL A 51 -6.97 -18.30 8.10
CA VAL A 51 -7.21 -16.91 8.49
C VAL A 51 -7.85 -16.84 9.88
N GLY A 52 -7.26 -16.01 10.74
CA GLY A 52 -7.65 -15.85 12.15
C GLY A 52 -8.53 -14.64 12.44
N GLY A 53 -9.29 -14.15 11.46
CA GLY A 53 -10.15 -12.98 11.60
C GLY A 53 -10.50 -12.31 10.27
N SER A 54 -11.05 -11.10 10.32
CA SER A 54 -11.29 -10.29 9.12
C SER A 54 -10.04 -9.49 8.73
N PRO A 55 -9.87 -9.14 7.43
CA PRO A 55 -8.89 -8.16 7.02
C PRO A 55 -9.05 -6.84 7.77
N PHE A 56 -7.94 -6.16 8.03
CA PHE A 56 -7.91 -4.86 8.72
C PHE A 56 -7.06 -3.85 7.95
N TRP A 57 -7.44 -2.58 8.04
CA TRP A 57 -6.73 -1.49 7.38
C TRP A 57 -5.48 -1.12 8.17
N ILE A 58 -4.38 -0.88 7.47
CA ILE A 58 -3.10 -0.47 8.07
C ILE A 58 -2.82 0.99 7.72
N ALA A 59 -2.86 1.30 6.42
CA ALA A 59 -2.59 2.63 5.92
C ALA A 59 -3.34 2.89 4.62
N THR A 60 -3.64 4.16 4.35
CA THR A 60 -4.24 4.66 3.11
C THR A 60 -3.29 5.64 2.47
N ASP A 61 -3.23 5.67 1.14
CA ASP A 61 -2.51 6.71 0.38
C ASP A 61 -3.45 7.34 -0.65
N THR A 62 -3.00 8.44 -1.25
CA THR A 62 -3.73 9.17 -2.27
C THR A 62 -3.01 9.08 -3.60
N LEU A 63 -3.79 8.99 -4.69
CA LEU A 63 -3.27 9.03 -6.04
C LEU A 63 -2.86 10.46 -6.41
N GLU A 64 -1.62 10.63 -6.85
CA GLU A 64 -1.06 11.90 -7.28
C GLU A 64 -0.55 11.79 -8.72
N LEU A 65 -0.79 12.81 -9.53
CA LEU A 65 -0.02 13.03 -10.76
C LEU A 65 1.16 13.93 -10.44
N TYR A 66 2.38 13.43 -10.55
CA TYR A 66 3.61 14.14 -10.23
C TYR A 66 4.39 14.57 -11.48
N SER A 67 5.01 15.75 -11.43
CA SER A 67 6.00 16.21 -12.41
C SER A 67 7.10 17.02 -11.76
N ALA A 68 8.35 16.79 -12.16
CA ALA A 68 9.49 17.60 -11.73
C ALA A 68 9.66 18.90 -12.55
N SER A 69 8.92 19.10 -13.66
CA SER A 69 9.19 20.21 -14.59
C SER A 69 8.00 20.79 -15.34
N ILE A 70 6.89 20.06 -15.45
CA ILE A 70 5.69 20.50 -16.16
C ILE A 70 4.59 20.78 -15.14
N ASP A 71 3.92 21.92 -15.29
CA ASP A 71 2.75 22.22 -14.46
C ASP A 71 1.60 21.25 -14.75
N VAL A 72 1.38 20.35 -13.80
CA VAL A 72 0.29 19.37 -13.79
C VAL A 72 -0.71 19.66 -12.68
N SER A 73 -0.69 20.85 -12.06
CA SER A 73 -1.56 21.19 -10.92
C SER A 73 -3.07 21.12 -11.22
N ALA A 74 -3.44 21.23 -12.50
CA ALA A 74 -4.80 21.06 -12.99
C ALA A 74 -5.13 19.62 -13.44
N GLY A 75 -4.23 18.67 -13.19
CA GLY A 75 -4.31 17.28 -13.65
C GLY A 75 -3.61 17.05 -14.98
N LEU A 76 -3.98 15.96 -15.66
CA LEU A 76 -3.35 15.55 -16.92
C LEU A 76 -3.53 16.63 -18.02
N PRO A 77 -2.45 17.07 -18.70
CA PRO A 77 -2.55 18.06 -19.77
C PRO A 77 -3.49 17.62 -20.90
N TRP A 78 -4.17 18.57 -21.55
CA TRP A 78 -5.11 18.29 -22.64
C TRP A 78 -4.48 17.58 -23.85
N PHE A 79 -3.21 17.87 -24.13
CA PHE A 79 -2.37 17.15 -25.08
C PHE A 79 -1.26 16.42 -24.32
N PRO A 80 -1.58 15.27 -23.71
CA PRO A 80 -0.60 14.61 -22.88
C PRO A 80 0.50 14.01 -23.74
N GLY A 81 1.75 14.19 -23.30
CA GLY A 81 2.88 13.37 -23.70
C GLY A 81 2.86 12.01 -23.01
N ALA A 82 3.95 11.26 -23.16
CA ALA A 82 4.11 9.99 -22.46
C ALA A 82 4.20 10.20 -20.94
N PHE A 83 3.58 9.31 -20.18
CA PHE A 83 3.50 9.42 -18.72
C PHE A 83 3.68 8.07 -18.05
N SER A 84 4.30 8.07 -16.86
CA SER A 84 4.48 6.84 -16.11
C SER A 84 3.19 6.43 -15.39
N VAL A 85 2.93 5.14 -15.32
CA VAL A 85 1.79 4.58 -14.58
C VAL A 85 2.17 3.22 -13.98
N PRO A 86 1.89 2.96 -12.69
CA PRO A 86 2.02 1.63 -12.11
C PRO A 86 1.14 0.63 -12.86
N ASN A 87 1.61 -0.59 -13.06
CA ASN A 87 0.97 -1.53 -13.97
C ASN A 87 -0.42 -1.96 -13.47
N PRO A 88 -1.53 -1.57 -14.13
CA PRO A 88 -2.86 -1.96 -13.69
C PRO A 88 -3.14 -3.46 -13.93
N VAL A 89 -2.39 -4.13 -14.82
CA VAL A 89 -2.58 -5.55 -15.14
C VAL A 89 -2.15 -6.44 -13.98
N THR A 90 -1.17 -6.01 -13.19
CA THR A 90 -0.72 -6.71 -11.97
C THR A 90 -1.59 -6.37 -10.76
N LEU A 91 -2.71 -5.65 -10.96
CA LEU A 91 -3.61 -5.15 -9.91
C LEU A 91 -2.92 -4.23 -8.90
N ASP A 92 -1.90 -3.49 -9.34
CA ASP A 92 -1.34 -2.41 -8.55
C ASP A 92 -2.43 -1.36 -8.24
N PRO A 93 -2.63 -0.99 -6.96
CA PRO A 93 -3.73 -0.10 -6.56
C PRO A 93 -3.64 1.29 -7.20
N TYR A 94 -2.44 1.83 -7.42
CA TYR A 94 -2.24 3.13 -8.06
C TYR A 94 -2.50 3.03 -9.57
N GLY A 95 -2.09 1.92 -10.19
CA GLY A 95 -2.40 1.62 -11.58
C GLY A 95 -3.91 1.55 -11.83
N LEU A 96 -4.63 0.79 -10.99
CA LEU A 96 -6.09 0.70 -11.05
C LEU A 96 -6.77 2.05 -10.83
N ALA A 97 -6.36 2.79 -9.79
CA ALA A 97 -6.89 4.12 -9.51
C ALA A 97 -6.62 5.10 -10.66
N THR A 98 -5.49 4.97 -11.37
CA THR A 98 -5.18 5.78 -12.56
C THR A 98 -6.14 5.48 -13.72
N VAL A 99 -6.39 4.20 -13.99
CA VAL A 99 -7.36 3.79 -15.03
C VAL A 99 -8.75 4.34 -14.70
N GLU A 100 -9.16 4.21 -13.44
CA GLU A 100 -10.44 4.73 -12.95
C GLU A 100 -10.53 6.24 -12.98
N THR A 101 -9.44 6.96 -12.73
CA THR A 101 -9.37 8.42 -12.81
C THR A 101 -9.53 8.89 -14.25
N LEU A 102 -8.85 8.24 -15.19
CA LEU A 102 -8.84 8.63 -16.60
C LEU A 102 -10.11 8.16 -17.35
N LYS A 103 -10.87 7.21 -16.80
CA LYS A 103 -12.18 6.74 -17.30
C LYS A 103 -12.17 6.55 -18.83
N ALA A 104 -12.95 7.38 -19.53
CA ALA A 104 -13.15 7.33 -20.98
C ALA A 104 -11.90 7.73 -21.79
N ALA A 105 -10.94 8.44 -21.19
CA ALA A 105 -9.70 8.83 -21.87
C ALA A 105 -8.70 7.67 -21.96
N TRP A 106 -8.72 6.72 -21.01
CA TRP A 106 -7.71 5.67 -20.91
C TRP A 106 -7.52 4.84 -22.20
N PRO A 107 -8.58 4.31 -22.86
CA PRO A 107 -8.41 3.54 -24.09
C PRO A 107 -7.74 4.35 -25.22
N ARG A 108 -8.06 5.65 -25.30
CA ARG A 108 -7.46 6.56 -26.29
C ARG A 108 -5.98 6.82 -26.00
N LEU A 109 -5.61 6.95 -24.73
CA LEU A 109 -4.21 7.15 -24.31
C LEU A 109 -3.39 5.89 -24.59
N LEU A 110 -3.93 4.69 -24.30
CA LEU A 110 -3.32 3.41 -24.65
C LEU A 110 -3.12 3.24 -26.17
N ALA A 111 -4.13 3.58 -26.98
CA ALA A 111 -4.03 3.50 -28.44
C ALA A 111 -2.92 4.41 -29.03
N LYS A 112 -2.49 5.42 -28.27
CA LYS A 112 -1.38 6.31 -28.61
C LYS A 112 -0.06 5.93 -27.95
N SER A 113 -0.03 4.83 -27.18
CA SER A 113 1.15 4.39 -26.43
C SER A 113 1.73 5.46 -25.50
N LEU A 114 0.87 6.29 -24.89
CA LEU A 114 1.29 7.33 -23.95
C LEU A 114 1.59 6.79 -22.55
N PRO A 115 0.79 5.88 -21.97
CA PRO A 115 1.13 5.32 -20.66
C PRO A 115 2.34 4.39 -20.78
N ILE A 116 3.39 4.68 -20.02
CA ILE A 116 4.57 3.84 -19.83
C ILE A 116 4.38 3.10 -18.51
N THR A 117 4.15 1.79 -18.58
CA THR A 117 3.89 0.97 -17.39
C THR A 117 5.17 0.72 -16.59
N THR A 118 5.10 0.91 -15.28
CA THR A 118 6.15 0.56 -14.31
C THR A 118 5.64 -0.50 -13.34
N ASP A 119 6.54 -1.11 -12.56
CA ASP A 119 6.18 -2.20 -11.66
C ASP A 119 5.28 -1.73 -10.50
N ASP A 120 5.54 -0.54 -9.96
CA ASP A 120 4.83 0.04 -8.81
C ASP A 120 4.87 1.59 -8.82
N ALA A 121 4.29 2.21 -7.79
CA ALA A 121 4.26 3.66 -7.59
C ALA A 121 5.64 4.30 -7.41
N LEU A 122 6.58 3.63 -6.74
CA LEU A 122 7.95 4.11 -6.53
C LEU A 122 8.72 4.15 -7.85
N SER A 123 8.58 3.09 -8.65
CA SER A 123 9.12 2.99 -9.99
C SER A 123 8.51 4.05 -10.92
N SER A 124 7.23 4.37 -10.73
CA SER A 124 6.58 5.43 -11.49
C SER A 124 7.11 6.83 -11.16
N TRP A 125 7.26 7.13 -9.86
CA TRP A 125 7.89 8.38 -9.40
C TRP A 125 9.34 8.49 -9.88
N SER A 126 10.15 7.45 -9.68
CA SER A 126 11.57 7.47 -10.06
C SER A 126 11.79 7.63 -11.56
N ALA A 127 10.88 7.11 -12.40
CA ALA A 127 10.92 7.34 -13.84
C ALA A 127 10.72 8.82 -14.22
N VAL A 128 9.94 9.57 -13.45
CA VAL A 128 9.75 11.02 -13.66
C VAL A 128 10.92 11.81 -13.11
N GLU A 129 11.35 11.47 -11.89
CA GLU A 129 12.40 12.17 -11.16
C GLU A 129 13.77 12.03 -11.83
N TYR A 130 14.11 10.81 -12.26
CA TYR A 130 15.45 10.45 -12.73
C TYR A 130 15.50 10.04 -14.20
N GLY A 131 14.36 9.94 -14.89
CA GLY A 131 14.28 9.43 -16.28
C GLY A 131 14.73 10.39 -17.38
N PHE A 132 15.44 11.48 -17.05
CA PHE A 132 16.03 12.42 -18.02
C PHE A 132 15.06 12.93 -19.11
N GLY A 133 13.83 13.27 -18.73
CA GLY A 133 12.88 13.99 -19.60
C GLY A 133 11.82 13.13 -20.29
N THR A 134 11.79 11.80 -20.09
CA THR A 134 10.63 10.98 -20.49
C THR A 134 10.49 9.77 -19.57
N PRO A 135 9.33 9.55 -18.92
CA PRO A 135 8.13 10.39 -18.95
C PRO A 135 8.28 11.70 -18.18
N ALA A 136 7.59 12.76 -18.61
CA ALA A 136 7.69 14.08 -17.97
C ALA A 136 6.81 14.22 -16.71
N TYR A 137 5.85 13.31 -16.56
CA TYR A 137 4.98 13.19 -15.39
C TYR A 137 4.48 11.75 -15.24
N GLY A 138 3.99 11.41 -14.06
CA GLY A 138 3.61 10.03 -13.74
C GLY A 138 2.68 9.95 -12.55
N PHE A 139 1.90 8.88 -12.50
CA PHE A 139 0.99 8.62 -11.41
C PHE A 139 1.71 7.88 -10.28
N THR A 140 1.64 8.41 -9.06
CA THR A 140 2.32 7.84 -7.89
C THR A 140 1.48 8.04 -6.63
N GLY A 141 2.00 7.61 -5.49
CA GLY A 141 1.42 7.89 -4.18
C GLY A 141 1.90 9.20 -3.61
N LYS A 142 1.02 9.91 -2.89
CA LYS A 142 1.36 11.14 -2.17
C LYS A 142 2.54 10.94 -1.23
N SER A 143 2.57 9.78 -0.56
CA SER A 143 3.68 9.36 0.30
C SER A 143 5.07 9.40 -0.35
N GLN A 144 5.16 9.27 -1.69
CA GLN A 144 6.41 9.25 -2.43
C GLN A 144 6.96 10.64 -2.74
N ILE A 145 6.10 11.65 -2.82
CA ILE A 145 6.44 12.97 -3.38
C ILE A 145 6.41 14.12 -2.37
N CYS A 146 6.05 13.83 -1.13
CA CYS A 146 5.94 14.83 -0.08
C CYS A 146 6.74 14.45 1.18
N THR A 147 7.06 15.44 2.03
CA THR A 147 7.53 15.29 3.43
C THR A 147 6.62 16.03 4.43
N ASN A 148 6.17 15.37 5.52
CA ASN A 148 5.31 16.03 6.53
C ASN A 148 6.23 16.58 7.61
N VAL A 149 6.59 17.85 7.45
CA VAL A 149 7.44 18.55 8.42
C VAL A 149 6.51 19.35 9.31
N THR A 150 6.40 18.95 10.59
CA THR A 150 5.65 19.67 11.64
C THR A 150 4.13 19.84 11.38
N GLY A 151 3.51 18.89 10.69
CA GLY A 151 2.06 18.91 10.41
C GLY A 151 1.69 19.65 9.12
N ALA A 152 2.67 20.10 8.34
CA ALA A 152 2.48 20.69 7.03
C ALA A 152 3.03 19.74 5.95
N GLU A 153 2.29 19.59 4.86
CA GLU A 153 2.73 18.89 3.66
C GLU A 153 3.75 19.75 2.91
N VAL A 154 4.95 19.21 2.68
CA VAL A 154 6.04 19.87 1.97
C VAL A 154 6.44 19.03 0.78
N TYR A 155 6.25 19.58 -0.41
CA TYR A 155 6.67 18.95 -1.66
C TYR A 155 8.04 19.47 -2.10
N GLU A 156 8.68 18.75 -3.02
CA GLU A 156 9.95 19.17 -3.58
C GLU A 156 9.82 20.52 -4.30
N SER A 157 10.73 21.45 -3.99
CA SER A 157 10.72 22.79 -4.57
C SER A 157 10.88 22.72 -6.09
N GLY A 158 9.97 23.36 -6.82
CA GLY A 158 9.97 23.34 -8.29
C GLY A 158 9.27 22.14 -8.92
N SER A 159 8.73 21.23 -8.10
CA SER A 159 7.84 20.16 -8.58
C SER A 159 6.39 20.63 -8.65
N TYR A 160 5.59 19.90 -9.41
CA TYR A 160 4.16 20.09 -9.59
C TYR A 160 3.46 18.77 -9.32
N HIS A 161 2.28 18.85 -8.70
CA HIS A 161 1.48 17.67 -8.41
C HIS A 161 -0.01 17.98 -8.51
N HIS A 162 -0.82 16.93 -8.67
CA HIS A 162 -2.28 17.02 -8.61
C HIS A 162 -2.86 15.80 -7.90
N GLU A 163 -3.55 16.09 -6.81
CA GLU A 163 -4.20 15.09 -5.98
C GLU A 163 -5.56 14.69 -6.57
N TYR A 164 -5.73 13.39 -6.80
CA TYR A 164 -7.02 12.81 -7.14
C TYR A 164 -7.73 12.32 -5.88
N VAL A 165 -9.04 12.52 -5.80
CA VAL A 165 -9.83 12.28 -4.59
C VAL A 165 -10.61 10.97 -4.70
N LEU A 166 -10.38 10.06 -3.75
CA LEU A 166 -11.15 8.81 -3.60
C LEU A 166 -12.65 9.11 -3.44
N GLY A 167 -13.48 8.37 -4.17
CA GLY A 167 -14.93 8.54 -4.23
C GLY A 167 -15.41 9.58 -5.25
N ARG A 168 -14.50 10.43 -5.77
CA ARG A 168 -14.78 11.41 -6.83
C ARG A 168 -14.10 11.01 -8.14
N ASP A 169 -12.79 10.88 -8.10
CA ASP A 169 -11.95 10.68 -9.27
C ASP A 169 -11.78 9.18 -9.54
N TYR A 170 -11.53 8.39 -8.50
CA TYR A 170 -11.45 6.93 -8.51
C TYR A 170 -12.24 6.31 -7.35
N ILE A 171 -12.48 4.99 -7.38
CA ILE A 171 -13.27 4.26 -6.37
C ILE A 171 -12.47 3.16 -5.67
N THR A 172 -11.43 2.63 -6.30
CA THR A 172 -10.56 1.61 -5.71
C THR A 172 -9.70 2.23 -4.62
N PRO A 173 -9.82 1.81 -3.36
CA PRO A 173 -8.99 2.35 -2.28
C PRO A 173 -7.52 1.97 -2.49
N ILE A 174 -6.63 2.95 -2.34
CA ILE A 174 -5.19 2.72 -2.26
C ILE A 174 -4.87 2.51 -0.79
N ALA A 175 -4.75 1.26 -0.39
CA ALA A 175 -4.62 0.92 1.02
C ALA A 175 -3.84 -0.36 1.26
N TRP A 176 -2.97 -0.27 2.26
CA TRP A 176 -2.28 -1.39 2.83
C TRP A 176 -3.24 -2.09 3.78
N THR A 177 -3.46 -3.37 3.52
CA THR A 177 -4.41 -4.19 4.27
C THR A 177 -3.67 -5.37 4.89
N GLY A 178 -3.93 -5.56 6.18
CA GLY A 178 -3.41 -6.66 6.96
C GLY A 178 -4.42 -7.78 7.12
N LEU A 179 -3.91 -8.97 7.42
CA LEU A 179 -4.70 -10.13 7.75
C LEU A 179 -4.00 -10.95 8.83
N LYS A 180 -4.77 -11.36 9.83
CA LYS A 180 -4.28 -12.29 10.83
C LYS A 180 -4.31 -13.71 10.28
N LEU A 181 -3.21 -14.44 10.42
CA LEU A 181 -3.13 -15.83 10.00
C LEU A 181 -3.42 -16.78 11.17
N ASN A 182 -4.01 -17.94 10.88
CA ASN A 182 -4.09 -19.04 11.83
C ASN A 182 -2.74 -19.76 11.91
N ARG A 183 -2.40 -20.27 13.09
CA ARG A 183 -1.28 -21.22 13.21
C ARG A 183 -1.79 -22.60 12.87
N LEU A 184 -1.09 -23.31 11.99
CA LEU A 184 -1.41 -24.69 11.64
C LEU A 184 -0.34 -25.66 12.17
N SER A 185 -0.77 -26.83 12.60
CA SER A 185 0.10 -27.99 12.86
C SER A 185 -0.57 -29.22 12.26
N ASN A 186 0.12 -29.94 11.39
CA ASN A 186 -0.41 -31.09 10.66
C ASN A 186 -1.74 -30.79 9.95
N GLY A 187 -1.87 -29.59 9.36
CA GLY A 187 -3.07 -29.14 8.65
C GLY A 187 -4.26 -28.75 9.54
N ALA A 188 -4.13 -28.85 10.87
CA ALA A 188 -5.17 -28.43 11.82
C ALA A 188 -4.83 -27.06 12.42
N VAL A 189 -5.86 -26.24 12.66
CA VAL A 189 -5.72 -24.96 13.38
C VAL A 189 -5.32 -25.25 14.83
N VAL A 190 -4.21 -24.67 15.25
CA VAL A 190 -3.73 -24.74 16.64
C VAL A 190 -4.05 -23.43 17.33
N ALA A 191 -4.77 -23.53 18.45
CA ALA A 191 -5.07 -22.38 19.28
C ALA A 191 -3.77 -21.74 19.79
N ARG A 192 -3.67 -20.42 19.67
CA ARG A 192 -2.63 -19.64 20.36
C ARG A 192 -2.86 -19.71 21.87
N THR A 193 -1.79 -19.64 22.65
CA THR A 193 -1.94 -19.33 24.08
C THR A 193 -2.54 -17.94 24.23
N ALA A 194 -3.23 -17.69 25.35
CA ALA A 194 -3.82 -16.37 25.61
C ALA A 194 -2.78 -15.23 25.51
N GLN A 195 -1.55 -15.48 25.96
CA GLN A 195 -0.46 -14.50 25.87
C GLN A 195 -0.03 -14.22 24.43
N ALA A 196 0.09 -15.26 23.60
CA ALA A 196 0.46 -15.09 22.19
C ALA A 196 -0.64 -14.38 21.40
N GLU A 197 -1.90 -14.73 21.68
CA GLU A 197 -3.07 -14.09 21.08
C GLU A 197 -3.14 -12.61 21.44
N ASN A 198 -2.92 -12.26 22.71
CA ASN A 198 -2.85 -10.87 23.16
C ASN A 198 -1.73 -10.08 22.48
N ALA A 199 -0.55 -10.69 22.29
CA ALA A 199 0.57 -10.05 21.61
C ALA A 199 0.26 -9.74 20.14
N VAL A 200 -0.35 -10.68 19.41
CA VAL A 200 -0.74 -10.47 18.01
C VAL A 200 -1.81 -9.38 17.91
N ASN A 201 -2.83 -9.40 18.78
CA ASN A 201 -3.88 -8.40 18.76
C ASN A 201 -3.36 -6.99 19.13
N ALA A 202 -2.39 -6.91 20.04
CA ALA A 202 -1.71 -5.66 20.37
C ALA A 202 -0.89 -5.13 19.18
N PHE A 203 -0.21 -6.01 18.43
CA PHE A 203 0.51 -5.60 17.23
C PHE A 203 -0.43 -5.17 16.09
N ILE A 204 -1.53 -5.89 15.86
CA ILE A 204 -2.56 -5.48 14.88
C ILE A 204 -3.13 -4.12 15.28
N SER A 205 -3.40 -3.92 16.57
CA SER A 205 -3.83 -2.62 17.11
C SER A 205 -2.77 -1.54 16.84
N PHE A 206 -1.49 -1.87 17.01
CA PHE A 206 -0.37 -1.00 16.63
C PHE A 206 -0.19 -0.79 15.13
N LEU A 207 -0.76 -1.62 14.27
CA LEU A 207 -0.79 -1.35 12.83
C LEU A 207 -2.04 -0.57 12.40
N SER A 208 -3.08 -0.50 13.25
CA SER A 208 -4.42 -0.01 12.88
C SER A 208 -4.96 1.16 13.74
N GLN A 209 -4.15 1.78 14.61
CA GLN A 209 -4.56 2.94 15.43
C GLN A 209 -3.79 4.25 15.16
N ALA A 210 -4.36 5.44 15.37
CA ALA A 210 -3.62 6.70 15.12
C ALA A 210 -2.39 6.90 16.02
N GLY A 211 -2.27 6.11 17.09
CA GLY A 211 -1.22 6.20 18.09
C GLY A 211 -1.39 5.11 19.14
N VAL A 212 -0.32 4.36 19.38
CA VAL A 212 -0.22 3.41 20.48
C VAL A 212 0.76 3.96 21.49
N THR A 213 0.28 4.15 22.71
CA THR A 213 1.18 4.46 23.82
C THR A 213 1.85 3.16 24.25
N VAL A 214 3.14 3.04 23.95
CA VAL A 214 3.99 1.97 24.47
C VAL A 214 4.59 2.47 25.77
N THR A 215 4.14 1.90 26.89
CA THR A 215 4.79 2.12 28.18
C THR A 215 5.88 1.09 28.37
N ASP A 216 7.12 1.55 28.48
CA ASP A 216 8.22 0.75 28.97
C ASP A 216 7.90 0.32 30.41
N LYS A 217 7.79 -0.99 30.64
CA LYS A 217 7.44 -1.54 31.97
C LYS A 217 8.57 -1.44 33.00
N THR A 218 9.80 -1.20 32.55
CA THR A 218 10.97 -1.03 33.43
C THR A 218 11.22 0.42 33.81
N THR A 219 10.97 1.37 32.91
CA THR A 219 11.22 2.80 33.18
C THR A 219 9.95 3.61 33.41
N SER A 220 8.77 3.02 33.16
CA SER A 220 7.49 3.74 33.06
C SER A 220 7.46 4.85 32.00
N ALA A 221 8.49 4.94 31.15
CA ALA A 221 8.52 5.89 30.05
C ALA A 221 7.47 5.51 29.01
N THR A 222 6.65 6.48 28.61
CA THR A 222 5.68 6.30 27.54
C THR A 222 6.22 6.86 26.24
N LEU A 223 6.38 5.98 25.25
CA LEU A 223 6.61 6.34 23.87
C LEU A 223 5.30 6.17 23.11
N THR A 224 4.73 7.27 22.63
CA THR A 224 3.62 7.20 21.68
C THR A 224 4.21 6.86 20.31
N LEU A 225 4.04 5.61 19.89
CA LEU A 225 4.34 5.20 18.53
C LEU A 225 3.09 5.41 17.69
N ASN A 226 3.18 6.23 16.64
CA ASN A 226 2.08 6.37 15.68
C ASN A 226 2.04 5.12 14.78
N GLY A 227 0.98 4.33 14.88
CA GLY A 227 0.76 3.22 13.96
C GLY A 227 -0.62 2.61 14.14
N GLY A 228 -1.41 2.37 13.08
CA GLY A 228 -1.73 3.25 11.96
C GLY A 228 -3.22 3.63 11.96
N LYS A 229 -3.53 4.90 12.20
CA LYS A 229 -4.56 5.73 11.53
C LYS A 229 -3.93 7.10 11.25
N THR A 230 -2.61 7.10 11.11
CA THR A 230 -1.99 7.98 10.17
C THR A 230 -2.34 7.32 8.84
N ASP A 231 -3.33 7.87 8.18
CA ASP A 231 -3.14 8.21 6.78
C ASP A 231 -1.63 8.13 6.44
N LEU A 232 -1.21 7.43 5.39
CA LEU A 232 0.08 7.82 4.81
C LEU A 232 0.08 9.33 4.54
N ALA A 233 -1.12 9.97 4.51
CA ALA A 233 -1.45 11.37 4.85
C ALA A 233 -1.03 11.96 6.24
N GLN A 234 0.02 11.44 6.88
CA GLN A 234 1.16 12.31 7.18
C GLN A 234 2.00 12.42 5.90
N SER A 235 1.40 13.01 4.87
CA SER A 235 1.25 12.67 3.43
C SER A 235 2.45 12.36 2.59
N CYS A 236 3.53 11.92 3.21
CA CYS A 236 4.72 12.65 2.95
C CYS A 236 5.91 12.02 3.70
N LEU A 237 6.40 10.87 3.23
CA LEU A 237 7.42 10.07 3.89
C LEU A 237 8.76 10.05 3.15
N LYS A 238 9.00 10.94 2.19
CA LYS A 238 10.28 10.98 1.45
C LYS A 238 11.43 11.20 2.46
N THR A 239 12.14 10.13 2.81
CA THR A 239 13.33 10.20 3.65
C THR A 239 14.47 10.76 2.80
N ASN A 240 15.03 11.90 3.23
CA ASN A 240 16.24 12.49 2.63
C ASN A 240 17.42 11.52 2.61
#